data_AF-A0AA39AQS1-F1
#
_entry.id   AF-A0AA39AQS1-F1
#
_cell.length_a   1.000
_cell.length_b   1.000
_cell.length_c   1.000
_cell.angle_alpha   90.00
_cell.angle_beta   90.00
_cell.angle_gamma   90.00
#
_symmetry.space_group_name_H-M   'P 1'
#
loop_
_entity.id
_entity.type
_entity.pdbx_description
1 polymer ?
#
loop_
_entity_poly.entity_id
_entity_poly.type
_entity_poly.pdbx_seq_one_letter_code
_entity_poly.pdbx_strand_id
1 'polypeptide(L)'
;MGEIKVEVISRDTIKPSSPTPAHLRHFQLSFLDQTLTPTLMPIILFYPMDGDVKKTLSKTLIQFYPLAGRVEDNLFIDCSDQGIPYLEARPKSSANFRSSHATWTPCN
;
A
#
# COMPACT_ATOMS: atom_id res chain seq x y z
N MET A 1 -7.23 -8.18 -27.36
CA MET A 1 -6.93 -8.21 -25.92
C MET A 1 -8.19 -7.77 -25.19
N GLY A 2 -8.75 -8.58 -24.30
CA GLY A 2 -10.00 -8.24 -23.61
C GLY A 2 -9.78 -7.10 -22.62
N GLU A 3 -10.76 -6.18 -22.53
CA GLU A 3 -10.73 -5.07 -21.57
C GLU A 3 -11.18 -5.57 -20.19
N ILE A 4 -10.30 -5.47 -19.19
CA ILE A 4 -10.67 -5.75 -17.80
C ILE A 4 -11.34 -4.50 -17.23
N LYS A 5 -12.65 -4.57 -17.02
CA LYS A 5 -13.40 -3.53 -16.33
C LYS A 5 -13.23 -3.70 -14.82
N VAL A 6 -12.74 -2.67 -14.14
CA VAL A 6 -12.52 -2.65 -12.68
C VAL A 6 -13.43 -1.61 -12.03
N GLU A 7 -14.03 -1.96 -10.90
CA GLU A 7 -14.84 -1.07 -10.08
C GLU A 7 -14.17 -0.81 -8.74
N VAL A 8 -14.05 0.45 -8.35
CA VAL A 8 -13.58 0.82 -7.01
C VAL A 8 -14.74 0.63 -6.03
N ILE A 9 -14.54 -0.24 -5.04
CA ILE A 9 -15.52 -0.56 -3.99
C ILE A 9 -15.39 0.43 -2.83
N SER A 10 -14.16 0.70 -2.39
CA SER A 10 -13.90 1.57 -1.25
C SER A 10 -12.67 2.44 -1.49
N ARG A 11 -12.71 3.64 -0.90
CA ARG A 11 -11.62 4.60 -0.86
C ARG A 11 -11.42 5.01 0.58
N ASP A 12 -10.26 4.68 1.13
CA ASP A 12 -9.93 4.95 2.52
C ASP A 12 -8.59 5.68 2.62
N THR A 13 -8.37 6.30 3.77
CA THR A 13 -7.05 6.78 4.17
C THR A 13 -6.64 6.03 5.42
N ILE A 14 -5.64 5.17 5.31
CA ILE A 14 -5.18 4.33 6.42
C ILE A 14 -4.14 5.09 7.22
N LYS A 15 -4.44 5.33 8.49
CA LYS A 15 -3.55 5.94 9.47
C LYS A 15 -2.86 4.87 10.31
N PRO A 16 -1.73 5.19 10.96
CA PRO A 16 -1.13 4.34 11.98
C PRO A 16 -2.14 4.02 13.08
N SER A 17 -2.12 2.79 13.62
CA SER A 17 -3.06 2.39 14.67
C SER A 17 -2.77 3.03 16.03
N SER A 18 -1.59 3.62 16.19
CA SER A 18 -1.22 4.47 17.33
C SER A 18 -0.49 5.71 16.82
N PRO A 19 -0.66 6.87 17.49
CA PRO A 19 -0.07 8.12 17.02
C PRO A 19 1.46 8.08 17.03
N THR A 20 2.07 8.78 16.08
CA THR A 20 3.52 8.95 16.03
C THR A 20 4.00 9.81 17.22
N PRO A 21 4.97 9.34 18.03
CA PRO A 21 5.51 10.10 19.16
C PRO A 21 6.06 11.46 18.73
N ALA A 22 5.92 12.48 19.58
CA ALA A 22 6.27 13.87 19.24
C ALA A 22 7.73 14.06 18.78
N HIS A 23 8.68 13.30 19.35
CA HIS A 23 10.09 13.38 18.97
C HIS A 23 10.42 12.72 17.61
N LEU A 24 9.48 11.95 17.04
CA LEU A 24 9.60 11.30 15.73
C LEU A 24 8.77 12.03 14.64
N ARG A 25 8.18 13.18 14.98
CA ARG A 25 7.33 13.97 14.07
C ARG A 25 8.05 14.47 12.82
N HIS A 26 9.37 14.65 12.88
CA HIS A 26 10.15 15.14 11.75
C HIS A 26 11.21 14.13 11.37
N PHE A 27 11.02 13.47 10.22
CA PHE A 27 12.02 12.57 9.66
C PHE A 27 12.90 13.33 8.66
N GLN A 28 14.16 13.56 9.03
CA GLN A 28 15.10 14.33 8.21
C GLN A 28 15.53 13.55 6.96
N LEU A 29 15.44 14.18 5.79
CA LEU A 29 15.90 13.58 4.53
C LEU A 29 17.41 13.74 4.40
N SER A 30 18.09 12.66 4.01
CA SER A 30 19.52 12.70 3.74
C SER A 30 19.82 13.44 2.45
N PHE A 31 21.07 13.83 2.23
CA PHE A 31 21.50 14.45 0.97
C PHE A 31 21.17 13.59 -0.26
N LEU A 32 21.21 12.25 -0.14
CA LEU A 32 20.81 11.35 -1.22
C LEU A 32 19.32 11.46 -1.51
N ASP A 33 18.48 11.50 -0.49
CA ASP A 33 17.02 11.64 -0.66
C ASP A 33 16.65 12.98 -1.33
N GLN A 34 17.39 14.05 -1.04
CA GLN A 34 17.14 15.39 -1.58
C GLN A 34 17.56 15.55 -3.06
N THR A 35 18.58 14.80 -3.48
CA THR A 35 19.16 14.89 -4.83
C THR A 35 18.50 13.94 -5.83
N LEU A 36 17.88 12.87 -5.33
CA LEU A 36 17.13 11.93 -6.16
C LEU A 36 15.79 12.54 -6.59
N THR A 37 15.37 12.23 -7.82
CA THR A 37 14.07 12.67 -8.32
C THR A 37 12.95 11.86 -7.64
N PRO A 38 11.95 12.53 -7.01
CA PRO A 38 10.81 11.83 -6.42
C PRO A 38 10.08 11.02 -7.48
N THR A 39 10.16 9.70 -7.41
CA THR A 39 9.58 8.79 -8.41
C THR A 39 8.69 7.78 -7.72
N LEU A 40 7.45 7.63 -8.20
CA LEU A 40 6.57 6.55 -7.75
C LEU A 40 7.07 5.23 -8.35
N MET A 41 7.43 4.27 -7.50
CA MET A 41 7.84 2.93 -7.91
C MET A 41 6.64 1.96 -7.84
N PRO A 42 5.97 1.64 -8.97
CA PRO A 42 4.83 0.74 -8.95
C PRO A 42 5.27 -0.71 -8.72
N ILE A 43 4.63 -1.38 -7.76
CA ILE A 43 4.82 -2.82 -7.48
C ILE A 43 3.45 -3.50 -7.56
N ILE A 44 3.36 -4.62 -8.28
CA ILE A 44 2.13 -5.43 -8.42
C ILE A 44 2.42 -6.84 -7.91
N LEU A 45 1.61 -7.31 -6.97
CA LEU A 45 1.71 -8.65 -6.36
C LEU A 45 0.38 -9.38 -6.48
N PHE A 46 0.42 -10.67 -6.79
CA PHE A 46 -0.75 -11.55 -6.86
C PHE A 46 -0.67 -12.62 -5.78
N TYR A 47 -1.68 -12.71 -4.94
CA TYR A 47 -1.76 -13.66 -3.83
C TYR A 47 -3.23 -14.05 -3.56
N PRO A 48 -3.49 -15.23 -2.97
CA PRO A 48 -4.84 -15.59 -2.52
C PRO A 48 -5.30 -14.60 -1.46
N MET A 49 -6.57 -14.18 -1.52
CA MET A 49 -7.10 -13.21 -0.58
C MET A 49 -7.26 -13.86 0.80
N ASP A 50 -6.32 -13.57 1.70
CA ASP A 50 -6.36 -13.97 3.11
C ASP A 50 -6.08 -12.78 4.03
N GLY A 51 -6.98 -12.57 4.99
CA GLY A 51 -6.80 -11.58 6.07
C GLY A 51 -7.24 -10.15 5.75
N ASP A 52 -7.18 -9.31 6.79
CA ASP A 52 -7.55 -7.89 6.76
C ASP A 52 -6.30 -7.03 6.52
N VAL A 53 -6.04 -6.71 5.25
CA VAL A 53 -4.89 -5.90 4.82
C VAL A 53 -4.92 -4.51 5.45
N LYS A 54 -6.11 -3.88 5.56
CA LYS A 54 -6.25 -2.52 6.12
C LYS A 54 -5.77 -2.49 7.57
N LYS A 55 -6.19 -3.47 8.38
CA LYS A 55 -5.79 -3.59 9.79
C LYS A 55 -4.30 -3.86 9.95
N THR A 56 -3.74 -4.77 9.16
CA THR A 56 -2.31 -5.07 9.22
C THR A 56 -1.48 -3.86 8.81
N LEU A 57 -1.87 -3.18 7.73
CA LEU A 57 -1.21 -1.97 7.24
C LEU A 57 -1.22 -0.86 8.29
N SER A 58 -2.35 -0.60 8.94
CA SER A 58 -2.46 0.38 10.03
C SER A 58 -1.48 0.10 11.18
N LYS A 59 -1.28 -1.18 11.54
CA LYS A 59 -0.30 -1.58 12.56
C LYS A 59 1.15 -1.42 12.08
N THR A 60 1.44 -1.83 10.85
CA THR A 60 2.78 -1.72 10.27
C THR A 60 3.22 -0.26 10.14
N LEU A 61 2.30 0.66 9.83
CA LEU A 61 2.59 2.10 9.76
C LEU A 61 3.10 2.70 11.07
N ILE A 62 2.96 2.04 12.23
CA ILE A 62 3.62 2.50 13.46
C ILE A 62 5.14 2.45 13.31
N GLN A 63 5.66 1.37 12.73
CA GLN A 63 7.10 1.19 12.51
C GLN A 63 7.59 1.98 11.29
N PHE A 64 6.74 2.10 10.27
CA PHE A 64 7.01 2.84 9.03
C PHE A 64 6.29 4.19 9.01
N TYR A 65 6.29 4.88 10.15
CA TYR A 65 5.55 6.14 10.36
C TYR A 65 5.83 7.24 9.32
N PRO A 66 7.04 7.38 8.72
CA PRO A 66 7.25 8.41 7.70
C PRO A 66 6.37 8.21 6.47
N LEU A 67 5.96 6.98 6.15
CA LEU A 67 5.09 6.69 5.00
C LEU A 67 3.68 7.30 5.17
N ALA A 68 3.24 7.52 6.40
CA ALA A 68 1.96 8.17 6.70
C ALA A 68 2.05 9.71 6.78
N GLY A 69 3.24 10.28 6.55
CA GLY A 69 3.52 11.71 6.60
C GLY A 69 3.43 12.42 5.25
N ARG A 70 3.90 13.67 5.20
CA ARG A 70 4.00 14.49 3.97
C ARG A 70 5.40 15.09 3.87
N VAL A 71 5.94 15.15 2.65
CA VAL A 71 7.25 15.77 2.40
C VAL A 71 7.10 17.28 2.47
N GLU A 72 7.93 17.93 3.27
CA GLU A 72 7.98 19.39 3.43
C GLU A 72 9.32 19.93 2.92
N ASP A 73 9.24 20.89 2.00
CA ASP A 73 10.37 21.62 1.39
C ASP A 73 11.52 20.75 0.82
N ASN A 74 11.26 19.46 0.54
CA ASN A 74 12.31 18.48 0.20
C ASN A 74 13.40 18.36 1.28
N LEU A 75 13.12 18.73 2.54
CA LEU A 75 14.09 18.71 3.65
C LEU A 75 13.78 17.62 4.66
N PHE A 76 12.51 17.42 4.98
CA PHE A 76 12.06 16.43 5.95
C PHE A 76 10.65 15.95 5.59
N ILE A 77 10.21 14.89 6.25
CA ILE A 77 8.83 14.42 6.22
C ILE A 77 8.16 14.84 7.53
N ASP A 78 7.06 15.58 7.44
CA ASP A 78 6.14 15.81 8.55
C ASP A 78 5.30 14.55 8.78
N CYS A 79 5.65 13.81 9.83
CA CYS A 79 5.00 12.59 10.27
C CYS A 79 3.75 12.91 11.13
N SER A 80 2.81 13.70 10.58
CA SER A 80 1.58 14.13 11.25
C SER A 80 0.41 13.14 11.15
N ASP A 81 0.70 11.87 10.85
CA ASP A 81 -0.28 10.78 10.73
C ASP A 81 -1.44 11.09 9.76
N GLN A 82 -1.15 11.81 8.67
CA GLN A 82 -2.12 12.07 7.60
C GLN A 82 -2.60 10.77 6.94
N GLY A 83 -1.77 9.73 6.97
CA GLY A 83 -2.09 8.40 6.46
C GLY A 83 -1.83 8.26 4.96
N ILE A 84 -2.10 7.05 4.46
CA ILE A 84 -1.88 6.66 3.07
C ILE A 84 -3.19 6.32 2.36
N PRO A 85 -3.32 6.65 1.06
CA PRO A 85 -4.49 6.28 0.28
C PRO A 85 -4.56 4.76 0.11
N TYR A 86 -5.73 4.18 0.37
CA TYR A 86 -6.03 2.78 0.15
C TYR A 86 -7.27 2.66 -0.72
N LEU A 87 -7.18 1.87 -1.79
CA LEU A 87 -8.27 1.62 -2.72
C LEU A 87 -8.55 0.13 -2.77
N GLU A 88 -9.79 -0.26 -2.52
CA GLU A 88 -10.25 -1.61 -2.78
C GLU A 88 -11.04 -1.61 -4.08
N ALA A 89 -10.68 -2.50 -5.00
CA ALA A 89 -11.33 -2.60 -6.28
C ALA A 89 -11.61 -4.06 -6.63
N ARG A 90 -12.68 -4.29 -7.37
CA ARG A 90 -13.07 -5.62 -7.85
C ARG A 90 -13.25 -5.58 -9.36
N PRO A 91 -12.72 -6.58 -10.09
CA PRO A 91 -13.04 -6.70 -11.50
C PRO A 91 -14.55 -6.93 -11.67
N LYS A 92 -15.18 -6.20 -12.57
CA LYS A 92 -16.53 -6.49 -13.06
C LYS A 92 -16.43 -7.76 -13.90
N SER A 93 -16.51 -8.92 -13.26
CA SER A 93 -16.51 -10.19 -13.97
C SER A 93 -17.87 -10.43 -14.63
N SER A 94 -17.83 -10.72 -15.92
CA SER A 94 -18.76 -11.65 -16.58
C SER A 94 -18.00 -12.88 -17.11
N ALA A 95 -16.92 -13.28 -16.41
CA ALA A 95 -16.18 -14.50 -16.71
C ALA A 95 -15.84 -15.20 -15.38
N ASN A 96 -16.49 -16.35 -15.18
CA ASN A 96 -16.18 -17.28 -14.10
C ASN A 96 -14.71 -17.69 -14.23
N PHE A 97 -13.83 -17.14 -13.40
CA PHE A 97 -12.54 -17.76 -13.16
C PHE A 97 -12.80 -19.02 -12.34
N ARG A 98 -13.25 -20.07 -13.04
CA ARG A 98 -13.30 -21.41 -12.49
C ARG A 98 -11.84 -21.76 -12.24
N SER A 99 -11.42 -21.75 -10.98
CA SER A 99 -10.18 -22.43 -10.61
C SER A 99 -10.38 -23.90 -11.02
N SER A 100 -9.89 -24.25 -12.21
CA SER A 100 -9.61 -25.64 -12.48
C SER A 100 -8.60 -26.04 -11.43
N HIS A 101 -9.05 -26.86 -10.47
CA HIS A 101 -8.19 -27.58 -9.54
C HIS A 101 -7.01 -28.14 -10.35
N ALA A 102 -5.86 -27.49 -10.27
CA ALA A 102 -4.63 -28.07 -10.75
C ALA A 102 -4.24 -29.11 -9.70
N THR A 103 -4.74 -30.33 -9.85
CA THR A 103 -4.24 -31.47 -9.11
C THR A 103 -2.77 -31.65 -9.47
N TRP A 104 -1.90 -31.51 -8.47
CA TRP A 104 -0.47 -31.76 -8.60
C TRP A 104 -0.26 -33.26 -8.81
N THR A 105 -0.23 -33.72 -10.06
CA THR A 105 0.28 -35.05 -10.41
C THR A 105 1.79 -34.92 -10.62
N PRO A 106 2.63 -35.59 -9.81
CA PRO A 106 4.05 -35.64 -10.09
C PRO A 106 4.26 -36.38 -11.42
N CYS A 107 5.08 -35.82 -12.30
CA CYS A 107 5.65 -36.60 -13.39
C CYS A 107 6.67 -37.57 -12.79
N ASN A 108 6.45 -38.87 -13.05
CA ASN A 108 7.25 -40.07 -12.75
C ASN A 108 8.55 -39.91 -11.95
#